data_AF-A0A3M1WYV5-F1
#
_entry.id   AF-A0A3M1WYV5-F1
#
_cell.length_a   1.000
_cell.length_b   1.000
_cell.length_c   1.000
_cell.angle_alpha   90.00
_cell.angle_beta   90.00
_cell.angle_gamma   90.00
#
_symmetry.space_group_name_H-M   'P 1'
#
loop_
_entity.id
_entity.type
_entity.pdbx_description
1 polymer ?
#
loop_
_entity_poly.entity_id
_entity_poly.type
_entity_poly.pdbx_seq_one_letter_code
_entity_poly.pdbx_strand_id
1 'polypeptide(L)'
;MLCTFHFDFPISFFPNSTTLDALKRVFKSLSRTERRYLKNYLAAFHSRGKNRALELVELMEAQPDMSYADMAEKMYGDRRSKAFLMLKSRVLEKTLETLSLSVNFQNNPTYQEDPAFFEQMEVRKEMIYATLLRRRGLEEAAIELIRKNIDRAARLGLTDLELHGYVLLRNMCQSPTEMRETLSPAVDAALEAYRTDLLGVEIMDASRMVEREQQVFNEVLNNFWATEIPRLEERLETHPSLRAQYYALFMKARLYEGREDHVRARETLGKLIDWLKAHPGISSRNRLGVPYLQLATVEMVQHDFAAARRAAEQARDCFPPQRSNYLKASIPLIFACIYGGDLATASQAITDIEKTKTPEYARGALTWLRYLDSCVAFCQGDLRRAYDALGDVNTLFSHKEIWNTN
;
A
#
# COMPACT_ATOMS: atom_id res chain seq x y z
N MET A 1 32.45 12.50 -1.14
CA MET A 1 31.41 13.56 -1.13
C MET A 1 30.22 13.01 -1.91
N LEU A 2 29.55 12.00 -1.36
CA LEU A 2 28.32 11.42 -1.91
C LEU A 2 27.20 11.83 -0.97
N CYS A 3 26.27 12.64 -1.49
CA CYS A 3 25.10 13.11 -0.76
C CYS A 3 24.14 11.93 -0.48
N THR A 4 23.67 11.83 0.75
CA THR A 4 22.52 11.02 1.15
C THR A 4 21.28 11.52 0.41
N PHE A 5 20.79 10.72 -0.55
CA PHE A 5 19.58 11.04 -1.30
C PHE A 5 18.34 10.81 -0.42
N HIS A 6 17.92 11.84 0.31
CA HIS A 6 16.60 11.87 0.95
C HIS A 6 15.54 12.21 -0.11
N PHE A 7 14.91 11.18 -0.68
CA PHE A 7 13.75 11.35 -1.55
C PHE A 7 12.50 11.64 -0.70
N ASP A 8 12.40 12.87 -0.19
CA ASP A 8 11.16 13.38 0.39
C ASP A 8 10.16 13.67 -0.72
N PHE A 9 9.44 12.63 -1.12
CA PHE A 9 8.19 12.82 -1.85
C PHE A 9 7.09 12.97 -0.82
N PRO A 10 6.47 14.17 -0.69
CA PRO A 10 5.24 14.27 0.06
C PRO A 10 4.25 13.27 -0.57
N ILE A 11 3.85 12.26 0.21
CA ILE A 11 2.62 11.53 -0.07
C ILE A 11 1.52 12.57 0.13
N SER A 12 1.22 13.29 -0.96
CA SER A 12 0.06 14.15 -1.02
C SER A 12 -1.15 13.23 -0.83
N PHE A 13 -1.63 13.21 0.41
CA PHE A 13 -3.01 12.85 0.66
C PHE A 13 -3.83 13.73 -0.27
N PHE A 14 -4.58 13.07 -1.15
CA PHE A 14 -5.50 13.72 -2.06
C PHE A 14 -6.24 14.83 -1.30
N PRO A 15 -6.20 16.09 -1.77
CA PRO A 15 -7.03 17.12 -1.18
C PRO A 15 -8.48 16.65 -1.24
N ASN A 16 -9.26 17.02 -0.23
CA ASN A 16 -10.70 16.81 -0.13
C ASN A 16 -11.41 17.25 -1.42
N SER A 17 -11.42 16.40 -2.45
CA SER A 17 -12.32 16.52 -3.57
C SER A 17 -13.64 15.99 -3.05
N THR A 18 -14.51 16.92 -2.70
CA THR A 18 -15.96 16.74 -2.60
C THR A 18 -16.47 15.58 -3.46
N THR A 19 -17.46 14.89 -2.92
CA THR A 19 -18.23 13.69 -3.34
C THR A 19 -18.73 13.66 -4.80
N LEU A 20 -18.25 14.53 -5.69
CA LEU A 20 -18.78 14.78 -7.01
C LEU A 20 -18.50 13.67 -8.04
N ASP A 21 -17.39 12.94 -7.99
CA ASP A 21 -17.04 11.90 -9.00
C ASP A 21 -16.72 10.49 -8.46
N ALA A 22 -17.17 10.13 -7.26
CA ALA A 22 -16.88 8.81 -6.68
C ALA A 22 -17.42 7.63 -7.54
N LEU A 23 -18.68 7.70 -7.98
CA LEU A 23 -19.30 6.60 -8.75
C LEU A 23 -18.59 6.37 -10.09
N LYS A 24 -18.27 7.41 -10.86
CA LYS A 24 -17.54 7.25 -12.12
C LYS A 24 -16.14 6.69 -11.90
N ARG A 25 -15.42 7.13 -10.87
CA ARG A 25 -14.09 6.60 -10.54
C ARG A 25 -14.15 5.11 -10.23
N VAL A 26 -15.06 4.71 -9.34
CA VAL A 26 -15.27 3.29 -8.99
C VAL A 26 -15.73 2.50 -10.22
N PHE A 27 -16.68 3.01 -10.99
CA PHE A 27 -17.18 2.31 -12.18
C PHE A 27 -16.09 2.10 -13.24
N LYS A 28 -15.26 3.13 -13.48
CA LYS A 28 -14.12 3.04 -14.40
C LYS A 28 -13.08 2.03 -13.91
N SER A 29 -12.89 1.86 -12.60
CA SER A 29 -11.96 0.85 -12.05
C SER A 29 -12.48 -0.59 -12.12
N LEU A 30 -13.79 -0.81 -12.35
CA LEU A 30 -14.34 -2.15 -12.51
C LEU A 30 -13.88 -2.80 -13.82
N SER A 31 -13.49 -4.07 -13.73
CA SER A 31 -13.27 -4.95 -14.87
C SER A 31 -14.58 -5.22 -15.64
N ARG A 32 -14.47 -5.72 -16.87
CA ARG A 32 -15.64 -6.10 -17.69
C ARG A 32 -16.55 -7.10 -16.96
N THR A 33 -15.96 -8.06 -16.25
CA THR A 33 -16.68 -9.08 -15.50
C THR A 33 -17.42 -8.47 -14.31
N GLU A 34 -16.79 -7.59 -13.54
CA GLU A 34 -17.43 -6.89 -12.41
C GLU A 34 -18.56 -5.97 -12.88
N ARG A 35 -18.39 -5.25 -14.01
CA ARG A 35 -19.47 -4.46 -14.61
C ARG A 35 -20.67 -5.33 -15.02
N ARG A 36 -20.41 -6.53 -15.54
CA ARG A 36 -21.46 -7.50 -15.86
C ARG A 36 -22.20 -7.97 -14.60
N TYR A 37 -21.47 -8.29 -13.53
CA TYR A 37 -22.09 -8.65 -12.24
C TYR A 37 -22.93 -7.51 -11.67
N LEU A 38 -22.46 -6.26 -11.75
CA LEU A 38 -23.22 -5.08 -11.31
C LEU A 38 -24.54 -4.95 -12.08
N LYS A 39 -24.50 -5.09 -13.41
CA LYS A 39 -25.71 -5.05 -14.23
C LYS A 39 -26.71 -6.15 -13.84
N ASN A 40 -26.22 -7.37 -13.64
CA ASN A 40 -27.04 -8.50 -13.20
C ASN A 40 -27.64 -8.27 -11.80
N TYR A 41 -26.84 -7.75 -10.87
CA TYR A 41 -27.26 -7.40 -9.52
C TYR A 41 -28.36 -6.34 -9.55
N LEU A 42 -28.14 -5.22 -10.26
CA LEU A 42 -29.12 -4.15 -10.40
C LEU A 42 -30.43 -4.62 -11.07
N ALA A 43 -30.34 -5.54 -12.03
CA ALA A 43 -31.52 -6.13 -12.67
C ALA A 43 -32.31 -7.04 -11.71
N ALA A 44 -31.63 -7.83 -10.88
CA ALA A 44 -32.26 -8.81 -9.99
C ALA A 44 -33.15 -8.19 -8.89
N PHE A 45 -32.82 -6.98 -8.42
CA PHE A 45 -33.58 -6.30 -7.36
C PHE A 45 -34.66 -5.34 -7.88
N HIS A 46 -34.95 -5.36 -9.18
CA HIS A 46 -35.93 -4.47 -9.79
C HIS A 46 -37.25 -5.20 -10.08
N SER A 47 -38.30 -4.86 -9.34
CA SER A 47 -39.57 -5.60 -9.38
C SER A 47 -40.57 -5.07 -10.42
N ARG A 48 -40.62 -3.75 -10.69
CA ARG A 48 -41.54 -3.14 -11.69
C ARG A 48 -41.03 -1.79 -12.22
N GLY A 49 -41.33 -1.47 -13.49
CA GLY A 49 -41.07 -0.16 -14.13
C GLY A 49 -39.72 -0.07 -14.84
N LYS A 50 -39.26 1.15 -15.20
CA LYS A 50 -37.92 1.37 -15.76
C LYS A 50 -36.86 1.36 -14.65
N ASN A 51 -35.80 0.57 -14.82
CA ASN A 51 -34.69 0.50 -13.87
C ASN A 51 -33.70 1.66 -14.13
N ARG A 52 -33.93 2.80 -13.46
CA ARG A 52 -33.06 3.98 -13.61
C ARG A 52 -31.61 3.72 -13.16
N ALA A 53 -31.38 2.78 -12.24
CA ALA A 53 -30.02 2.44 -11.81
C ALA A 53 -29.24 1.76 -12.93
N LEU A 54 -29.88 0.81 -13.62
CA LEU A 54 -29.30 0.15 -14.78
C LEU A 54 -29.08 1.14 -15.93
N GLU A 55 -30.06 2.01 -16.21
CA GLU A 55 -29.94 3.05 -17.24
C GLU A 55 -28.75 3.99 -16.98
N LEU A 56 -28.52 4.38 -15.72
CA LEU A 56 -27.34 5.18 -15.36
C LEU A 56 -26.04 4.44 -15.64
N VAL A 57 -25.96 3.15 -15.28
CA VAL A 57 -24.76 2.32 -15.53
C VAL A 57 -24.50 2.14 -17.03
N GLU A 58 -25.54 1.88 -17.81
CA GLU A 58 -25.46 1.79 -19.27
C GLU A 58 -25.04 3.13 -19.90
N LEU A 59 -25.55 4.25 -19.38
CA LEU A 59 -25.17 5.57 -19.83
C LEU A 59 -23.70 5.89 -19.52
N MET A 60 -23.21 5.50 -18.34
CA MET A 60 -21.77 5.64 -17.99
C MET A 60 -20.87 4.75 -18.85
N GLU A 61 -21.35 3.58 -19.28
CA GLU A 61 -20.61 2.68 -20.16
C GLU A 61 -20.57 3.20 -21.60
N ALA A 62 -21.69 3.71 -22.11
CA ALA A 62 -21.80 4.25 -23.46
C ALA A 62 -21.14 5.64 -23.61
N GLN A 63 -21.19 6.47 -22.56
CA GLN A 63 -20.73 7.87 -22.60
C GLN A 63 -19.89 8.18 -21.33
N PRO A 64 -18.65 7.64 -21.24
CA PRO A 64 -17.83 7.67 -20.01
C PRO A 64 -17.38 9.07 -19.58
N ASP A 65 -17.41 10.05 -20.49
CA ASP A 65 -16.93 11.42 -20.27
C ASP A 65 -18.08 12.43 -20.16
N MET A 66 -19.34 12.01 -20.34
CA MET A 66 -20.51 12.86 -20.16
C MET A 66 -20.58 13.39 -18.73
N SER A 67 -20.85 14.69 -18.52
CA SER A 67 -20.94 15.27 -17.17
C SER A 67 -22.15 14.75 -16.40
N TYR A 68 -22.12 14.79 -15.06
CA TYR A 68 -23.30 14.39 -14.28
C TYR A 68 -24.50 15.30 -14.49
N ALA A 69 -24.29 16.58 -14.79
CA ALA A 69 -25.38 17.50 -15.11
C ALA A 69 -26.10 17.08 -16.41
N ASP A 70 -25.33 16.66 -17.42
CA ASP A 70 -25.89 16.20 -18.70
C ASP A 70 -26.55 14.82 -18.56
N MET A 71 -25.99 13.93 -17.72
CA MET A 71 -26.67 12.68 -17.36
C MET A 71 -27.99 12.93 -16.63
N ALA A 72 -28.03 13.89 -15.71
CA ALA A 72 -29.23 14.25 -14.97
C ALA A 72 -30.31 14.82 -15.90
N GLU A 73 -29.94 15.72 -16.80
CA GLU A 73 -30.83 16.27 -17.83
C GLU A 73 -31.36 15.18 -18.76
N LYS A 74 -30.50 14.26 -19.22
CA LYS A 74 -30.91 13.16 -20.09
C LYS A 74 -31.90 12.19 -19.41
N MET A 75 -31.68 11.89 -18.13
CA MET A 75 -32.49 10.89 -17.42
C MET A 75 -33.76 11.47 -16.79
N TYR A 76 -33.71 12.73 -16.31
CA TYR A 76 -34.75 13.37 -15.50
C TYR A 76 -35.25 14.71 -16.06
N GLY A 77 -34.66 15.24 -17.14
CA GLY A 77 -35.03 16.53 -17.73
C GLY A 77 -34.55 17.76 -16.95
N ASP A 78 -33.74 17.57 -15.90
CA ASP A 78 -33.23 18.65 -15.05
C ASP A 78 -31.76 18.40 -14.67
N ARG A 79 -30.89 19.34 -15.05
CA ARG A 79 -29.44 19.32 -14.76
C ARG A 79 -29.12 19.30 -13.27
N ARG A 80 -30.04 19.74 -12.41
CA ARG A 80 -29.89 19.80 -10.94
C ARG A 80 -30.87 18.88 -10.22
N SER A 81 -31.37 17.85 -10.90
CA SER A 81 -32.35 16.92 -10.35
C SER A 81 -31.89 16.30 -9.02
N LYS A 82 -32.63 16.59 -7.94
CA LYS A 82 -32.43 15.97 -6.63
C LYS A 82 -32.62 14.45 -6.70
N ALA A 83 -33.54 13.98 -7.55
CA ALA A 83 -33.77 12.56 -7.78
C ALA A 83 -32.55 11.87 -8.41
N PHE A 84 -31.86 12.55 -9.34
CA PHE A 84 -30.60 12.05 -9.91
C PHE A 84 -29.48 11.95 -8.86
N LEU A 85 -29.36 12.94 -7.97
CA LEU A 85 -28.37 12.90 -6.88
C LEU A 85 -28.61 11.69 -5.94
N MET A 86 -29.86 11.41 -5.59
CA MET A 86 -30.23 10.24 -4.80
C MET A 86 -29.96 8.92 -5.55
N LEU A 87 -30.28 8.89 -6.86
CA LEU A 87 -29.96 7.75 -7.71
C LEU A 87 -28.46 7.46 -7.72
N LYS A 88 -27.63 8.50 -7.90
CA LYS A 88 -26.17 8.37 -7.90
C LYS A 88 -25.65 7.73 -6.61
N SER A 89 -26.15 8.17 -5.44
CA SER A 89 -25.78 7.58 -4.15
C SER A 89 -26.18 6.11 -4.07
N ARG A 90 -27.42 5.78 -4.46
CA ARG A 90 -27.91 4.40 -4.44
C ARG A 90 -27.13 3.49 -5.39
N VAL A 91 -26.80 3.97 -6.60
CA VAL A 91 -25.99 3.19 -7.55
C VAL A 91 -24.57 3.00 -7.01
N LEU A 92 -23.98 4.01 -6.36
CA LEU A 92 -22.70 3.85 -5.70
C LEU A 92 -22.76 2.78 -4.61
N GLU A 93 -23.73 2.84 -3.70
CA GLU A 93 -23.95 1.83 -2.65
C GLU A 93 -24.08 0.43 -3.25
N LYS A 94 -24.93 0.25 -4.27
CA LYS A 94 -25.12 -1.04 -4.95
C LYS A 94 -23.87 -1.51 -5.71
N THR A 95 -23.06 -0.58 -6.21
CA THR A 95 -21.77 -0.88 -6.83
C THR A 95 -20.79 -1.42 -5.79
N LEU A 96 -20.71 -0.79 -4.62
CA LEU A 96 -19.86 -1.22 -3.51
C LEU A 96 -20.32 -2.57 -2.92
N GLU A 97 -21.63 -2.78 -2.78
CA GLU A 97 -22.19 -4.10 -2.41
C GLU A 97 -21.85 -5.17 -3.45
N THR A 98 -21.90 -4.83 -4.74
CA THR A 98 -21.53 -5.80 -5.77
C THR A 98 -20.04 -6.16 -5.69
N LEU A 99 -19.16 -5.22 -5.33
CA LEU A 99 -17.74 -5.52 -5.11
C LEU A 99 -17.57 -6.53 -3.96
N SER A 100 -18.33 -6.43 -2.86
CA SER A 100 -18.22 -7.43 -1.78
C SER A 100 -18.77 -8.81 -2.16
N LEU A 101 -19.67 -8.89 -3.13
CA LEU A 101 -20.29 -10.15 -3.60
C LEU A 101 -19.57 -10.80 -4.79
N SER A 102 -19.02 -9.99 -5.69
CA SER A 102 -18.50 -10.42 -7.01
C SER A 102 -16.98 -10.47 -7.09
N VAL A 103 -16.27 -9.91 -6.11
CA VAL A 103 -14.82 -10.07 -6.02
C VAL A 103 -14.54 -11.51 -5.60
N ASN A 104 -14.48 -12.39 -6.58
CA ASN A 104 -13.72 -13.60 -6.45
C ASN A 104 -12.24 -13.19 -6.48
N PHE A 105 -11.68 -12.92 -5.29
CA PHE A 105 -10.31 -12.49 -5.15
C PHE A 105 -9.32 -13.48 -5.83
N GLN A 106 -9.71 -14.74 -6.02
CA GLN A 106 -8.88 -15.78 -6.63
C GLN A 106 -8.62 -15.52 -8.13
N ASN A 107 -9.55 -14.87 -8.82
CA ASN A 107 -9.53 -14.71 -10.28
C ASN A 107 -9.18 -13.29 -10.74
N ASN A 108 -8.90 -12.37 -9.82
CA ASN A 108 -8.47 -11.02 -10.18
C ASN A 108 -6.93 -10.96 -10.21
N PRO A 109 -6.31 -10.67 -11.37
CA PRO A 109 -4.85 -10.59 -11.48
C PRO A 109 -4.20 -9.65 -10.47
N THR A 110 -4.88 -8.55 -10.13
CA THR A 110 -4.41 -7.57 -9.15
C THR A 110 -4.24 -8.16 -7.75
N TYR A 111 -5.13 -9.07 -7.35
CA TYR A 111 -5.08 -9.70 -6.03
C TYR A 111 -4.15 -10.92 -6.01
N GLN A 112 -3.91 -11.56 -7.15
CA GLN A 112 -2.89 -12.61 -7.28
C GLN A 112 -1.48 -12.08 -7.05
N GLU A 113 -1.24 -10.79 -7.27
CA GLU A 113 0.04 -10.13 -6.98
C GLU A 113 0.31 -9.93 -5.48
N ASP A 114 -0.69 -10.06 -4.60
CA ASP A 114 -0.57 -9.92 -3.15
C ASP A 114 -1.36 -11.03 -2.40
N PRO A 115 -0.80 -12.25 -2.32
CA PRO A 115 -1.46 -13.37 -1.65
C PRO A 115 -1.77 -13.12 -0.17
N ALA A 116 -0.96 -12.32 0.52
CA ALA A 116 -1.21 -11.99 1.93
C ALA A 116 -2.46 -11.10 2.08
N PHE A 117 -2.63 -10.12 1.18
CA PHE A 117 -3.86 -9.32 1.13
C PHE A 117 -5.10 -10.18 0.83
N PHE A 118 -4.98 -11.12 -0.13
CA PHE A 118 -6.05 -12.09 -0.43
C PHE A 118 -6.47 -12.85 0.84
N GLU A 119 -5.50 -13.44 1.53
CA GLU A 119 -5.73 -14.23 2.74
C GLU A 119 -6.40 -13.38 3.85
N GLN A 120 -5.93 -12.14 4.03
CA GLN A 120 -6.53 -11.19 4.98
C GLN A 120 -8.01 -10.89 4.65
N MET A 121 -8.34 -10.69 3.38
CA MET A 121 -9.72 -10.42 2.95
C MET A 121 -10.62 -11.65 3.15
N GLU A 122 -10.11 -12.85 2.87
CA GLU A 122 -10.85 -14.09 3.10
C GLU A 122 -11.16 -14.30 4.59
N VAL A 123 -10.21 -14.10 5.50
CA VAL A 123 -10.47 -14.19 6.95
C VAL A 123 -11.56 -13.21 7.37
N ARG A 124 -11.52 -11.96 6.90
CA ARG A 124 -12.55 -10.95 7.21
C ARG A 124 -13.94 -11.37 6.71
N LYS A 125 -13.99 -11.91 5.49
CA LYS A 125 -15.23 -12.40 4.87
C LYS A 125 -15.79 -13.59 5.64
N GLU A 126 -14.97 -14.58 5.98
CA GLU A 126 -15.38 -15.75 6.75
C GLU A 126 -15.85 -15.37 8.17
N MET A 127 -15.25 -14.35 8.82
CA MET A 127 -15.75 -13.83 10.11
C MET A 127 -17.15 -13.18 10.00
N ILE A 128 -17.42 -12.48 8.90
CA ILE A 128 -18.78 -11.97 8.62
C ILE A 128 -19.75 -13.14 8.43
N TYR A 129 -19.36 -14.18 7.69
CA TYR A 129 -20.19 -15.36 7.49
C TYR A 129 -20.49 -16.08 8.80
N ALA A 130 -19.51 -16.24 9.69
CA ALA A 130 -19.73 -16.82 11.01
C ALA A 130 -20.76 -16.03 11.82
N THR A 131 -20.68 -14.70 11.78
CA THR A 131 -21.66 -13.82 12.44
C THR A 131 -23.07 -14.01 11.86
N LEU A 132 -23.19 -14.13 10.54
CA LEU A 132 -24.47 -14.37 9.86
C LEU A 132 -25.05 -15.77 10.17
N LEU A 133 -24.21 -16.80 10.20
CA LEU A 133 -24.59 -18.17 10.56
C LEU A 133 -25.14 -18.21 11.99
N ARG A 134 -24.44 -17.59 12.94
CA ARG A 134 -24.90 -17.45 14.32
C ARG A 134 -26.27 -16.78 14.39
N ARG A 135 -26.47 -15.66 13.67
CA ARG A 135 -27.76 -14.94 13.65
C ARG A 135 -28.91 -15.76 13.07
N ARG A 136 -28.61 -16.82 12.30
CA ARG A 136 -29.58 -17.77 11.76
C ARG A 136 -29.80 -18.99 12.66
N GLY A 137 -29.18 -19.05 13.83
CA GLY A 137 -29.26 -20.20 14.74
C GLY A 137 -28.36 -21.37 14.37
N LEU A 138 -27.44 -21.19 13.42
CA LEU A 138 -26.49 -22.23 12.99
C LEU A 138 -25.19 -22.12 13.81
N GLU A 139 -25.28 -22.37 15.11
CA GLU A 139 -24.19 -22.09 16.06
C GLU A 139 -22.95 -22.97 15.85
N GLU A 140 -23.11 -24.27 15.63
CA GLU A 140 -21.99 -25.21 15.42
C GLU A 140 -21.15 -24.81 14.19
N ALA A 141 -21.82 -24.53 13.07
CA ALA A 141 -21.16 -24.08 11.85
C ALA A 141 -20.46 -22.72 12.03
N ALA A 142 -21.03 -21.82 12.84
CA ALA A 142 -20.40 -20.56 13.17
C ALA A 142 -19.15 -20.77 14.04
N ILE A 143 -19.19 -21.63 15.06
CA ILE A 143 -18.05 -21.94 15.94
C ILE A 143 -16.89 -22.55 15.15
N GLU A 144 -17.18 -23.54 14.29
CA GLU A 144 -16.17 -24.18 13.44
C GLU A 144 -15.46 -23.14 12.57
N LEU A 145 -16.23 -22.26 11.91
CA LEU A 145 -15.69 -21.22 11.06
C LEU A 145 -14.87 -20.19 11.83
N ILE A 146 -15.29 -19.81 13.05
CA ILE A 146 -14.53 -18.88 13.91
C ILE A 146 -13.21 -19.51 14.32
N ARG A 147 -13.20 -20.76 14.80
CA ARG A 147 -11.96 -21.45 15.22
C ARG A 147 -10.96 -21.55 14.07
N LYS A 148 -11.42 -21.97 12.89
CA LYS A 148 -10.60 -21.99 11.66
C LYS A 148 -9.99 -20.61 11.36
N ASN A 149 -10.77 -19.54 11.53
CA ASN A 149 -10.31 -18.18 11.26
C ASN A 149 -9.34 -17.64 12.31
N ILE A 150 -9.49 -18.02 13.59
CA ILE A 150 -8.52 -17.68 14.64
C ILE A 150 -7.16 -18.26 14.28
N ASP A 151 -7.08 -19.54 13.95
CA ASP A 151 -5.82 -20.20 13.57
C ASP A 151 -5.20 -19.59 12.31
N ARG A 152 -6.04 -19.18 11.35
CA ARG A 152 -5.60 -18.50 10.14
C ARG A 152 -5.10 -17.09 10.46
N ALA A 153 -5.81 -16.33 11.30
CA ALA A 153 -5.42 -14.98 11.71
C ALA A 153 -4.10 -14.97 12.48
N ALA A 154 -3.90 -15.92 13.41
CA ALA A 154 -2.67 -16.06 14.19
C ALA A 154 -1.46 -16.33 13.27
N ARG A 155 -1.57 -17.28 12.34
CA ARG A 155 -0.52 -17.58 11.35
C ARG A 155 -0.19 -16.39 10.44
N LEU A 156 -1.18 -15.53 10.20
CA LEU A 156 -1.02 -14.36 9.34
C LEU A 156 -0.56 -13.09 10.10
N GLY A 157 -0.48 -13.13 11.43
CA GLY A 157 -0.20 -11.92 12.24
C GLY A 157 -1.33 -10.88 12.15
N LEU A 158 -2.59 -11.34 12.10
CA LEU A 158 -3.79 -10.51 12.08
C LEU A 158 -4.41 -10.45 13.48
N THR A 159 -3.69 -9.84 14.42
CA THR A 159 -4.05 -9.77 15.86
C THR A 159 -5.44 -9.19 16.10
N ASP A 160 -5.90 -8.25 15.26
CA ASP A 160 -7.24 -7.67 15.32
C ASP A 160 -8.34 -8.71 15.05
N LEU A 161 -8.12 -9.58 14.06
CA LEU A 161 -9.08 -10.62 13.67
C LEU A 161 -9.01 -11.83 14.59
N GLU A 162 -7.83 -12.15 15.11
CA GLU A 162 -7.64 -13.17 16.13
C GLU A 162 -8.41 -12.81 17.40
N LEU A 163 -8.19 -11.61 17.93
CA LEU A 163 -8.92 -11.08 19.09
C LEU A 163 -10.43 -11.09 18.83
N HIS A 164 -10.87 -10.62 17.65
CA HIS A 164 -12.28 -10.62 17.29
C HIS A 164 -12.89 -12.03 17.33
N GLY A 165 -12.18 -13.03 16.79
CA GLY A 165 -12.60 -14.43 16.83
C GLY A 165 -12.78 -14.95 18.26
N TYR A 166 -11.79 -14.74 19.13
CA TYR A 166 -11.90 -15.16 20.53
C TYR A 166 -13.05 -14.46 21.26
N VAL A 167 -13.28 -13.17 21.01
CA VAL A 167 -14.42 -12.43 21.57
C VAL A 167 -15.76 -13.01 21.07
N LEU A 168 -15.86 -13.39 19.79
CA LEU A 168 -17.05 -14.05 19.27
C LEU A 168 -17.30 -15.40 19.96
N LEU A 169 -16.28 -16.26 20.10
CA LEU A 169 -16.39 -17.53 20.82
C LEU A 169 -16.80 -17.32 22.27
N ARG A 170 -16.19 -16.36 22.97
CA ARG A 170 -16.55 -16.03 24.36
C ARG A 170 -18.02 -15.65 24.49
N ASN A 171 -18.53 -14.88 23.54
CA ASN A 171 -19.94 -14.46 23.51
C ASN A 171 -20.92 -15.58 23.09
N MET A 172 -20.41 -16.74 22.68
CA MET A 172 -21.18 -17.93 22.33
C MET A 172 -21.03 -19.05 23.36
N CYS A 173 -20.03 -18.96 24.24
CA CYS A 173 -19.76 -19.94 25.28
C CYS A 173 -20.85 -19.91 26.36
N GLN A 174 -21.54 -21.02 26.54
CA GLN A 174 -22.56 -21.18 27.59
C GLN A 174 -21.96 -21.68 28.90
N SER A 175 -20.76 -22.29 28.87
CA SER A 175 -20.06 -22.83 30.03
C SER A 175 -19.20 -21.74 30.72
N PRO A 176 -19.49 -21.38 31.99
CA PRO A 176 -18.65 -20.44 32.74
C PRO A 176 -17.23 -20.95 32.95
N THR A 177 -17.05 -22.27 33.06
CA THR A 177 -15.74 -22.90 33.24
C THR A 177 -14.90 -22.81 31.97
N GLU A 178 -15.44 -23.19 30.81
CA GLU A 178 -14.75 -23.06 29.51
C GLU A 178 -14.41 -21.59 29.21
N MET A 179 -15.34 -20.68 29.53
CA MET A 179 -15.11 -19.24 29.42
C MET A 179 -13.90 -18.79 30.26
N ARG A 180 -13.85 -19.17 31.54
CA ARG A 180 -12.82 -18.71 32.47
C ARG A 180 -11.46 -19.35 32.24
N GLU A 181 -11.43 -20.65 31.95
CA GLU A 181 -10.19 -21.43 31.91
C GLU A 181 -9.52 -21.43 30.53
N THR A 182 -10.30 -21.30 29.45
CA THR A 182 -9.77 -21.40 28.08
C THR A 182 -9.88 -20.08 27.32
N LEU A 183 -11.08 -19.48 27.27
CA LEU A 183 -11.31 -18.33 26.39
C LEU A 183 -10.81 -17.00 26.97
N SER A 184 -10.97 -16.77 28.28
CA SER A 184 -10.50 -15.54 28.93
C SER A 184 -8.98 -15.33 28.78
N PRO A 185 -8.11 -16.31 29.11
CA PRO A 185 -6.67 -16.16 28.89
C PRO A 185 -6.29 -15.93 27.43
N ALA A 186 -6.98 -16.60 26.49
CA ALA A 186 -6.73 -16.42 25.06
C ALA A 186 -7.14 -15.03 24.57
N VAL A 187 -8.27 -14.49 25.04
CA VAL A 187 -8.69 -13.11 24.77
C VAL A 187 -7.67 -12.11 25.32
N ASP A 188 -7.20 -12.31 26.56
CA ASP A 188 -6.24 -11.40 27.19
C ASP A 188 -4.89 -11.41 26.45
N ALA A 189 -4.39 -12.59 26.08
CA ALA A 189 -3.17 -12.73 25.29
C ALA A 189 -3.31 -12.06 23.90
N ALA A 190 -4.40 -12.32 23.18
CA ALA A 190 -4.66 -11.70 21.88
C ALA A 190 -4.85 -10.17 21.99
N LEU A 191 -5.45 -9.69 23.08
CA LEU A 191 -5.60 -8.26 23.36
C LEU A 191 -4.24 -7.60 23.59
N GLU A 192 -3.36 -8.21 24.35
CA GLU A 192 -2.02 -7.67 24.59
C GLU A 192 -1.17 -7.65 23.32
N ALA A 193 -1.23 -8.70 22.49
CA ALA A 193 -0.58 -8.73 21.18
C ALA A 193 -1.14 -7.65 20.23
N TYR A 194 -2.46 -7.46 20.20
CA TYR A 194 -3.10 -6.40 19.44
C TYR A 194 -2.68 -5.00 19.92
N ARG A 195 -2.56 -4.80 21.23
CA ARG A 195 -2.02 -3.55 21.81
C ARG A 195 -0.57 -3.30 21.43
N THR A 196 0.27 -4.34 21.36
CA THR A 196 1.64 -4.22 20.86
C THR A 196 1.66 -3.80 19.39
N ASP A 197 0.77 -4.34 18.57
CA ASP A 197 0.61 -3.91 17.17
C ASP A 197 0.19 -2.45 17.05
N LEU A 198 -0.79 -2.02 17.85
CA LEU A 198 -1.23 -0.64 17.86
C LEU A 198 -0.10 0.32 18.27
N LEU A 199 0.71 -0.05 19.27
CA LEU A 199 1.87 0.74 19.67
C LEU A 199 2.87 0.90 18.51
N GLY A 200 3.16 -0.18 17.78
CA GLY A 200 4.04 -0.11 16.61
C GLY A 200 3.51 0.82 15.50
N VAL A 201 2.19 0.79 15.25
CA VAL A 201 1.53 1.70 14.30
C VAL A 201 1.57 3.14 14.80
N GLU A 202 1.27 3.37 16.07
CA GLU A 202 1.26 4.69 16.72
C GLU A 202 2.61 5.37 16.59
N ILE A 203 3.69 4.67 16.95
CA ILE A 203 5.06 5.20 16.85
C ILE A 203 5.41 5.51 15.39
N MET A 204 5.04 4.63 14.45
CA MET A 204 5.30 4.85 13.03
C MET A 204 4.56 6.08 12.50
N ASP A 205 3.28 6.26 12.85
CA ASP A 205 2.51 7.41 12.40
C ASP A 205 2.96 8.71 13.07
N ALA A 206 3.31 8.68 14.36
CA ALA A 206 3.93 9.81 15.05
C ALA A 206 5.28 10.21 14.40
N SER A 207 6.11 9.24 14.02
CA SER A 207 7.38 9.52 13.35
C SER A 207 7.18 10.23 12.00
N ARG A 208 6.14 9.86 11.24
CA ARG A 208 5.77 10.54 10.00
C ARG A 208 5.28 11.96 10.23
N MET A 209 4.64 12.23 11.36
CA MET A 209 4.24 13.60 11.72
C MET A 209 5.47 14.45 12.02
N VAL A 210 6.43 13.91 12.78
CA VAL A 210 7.73 14.55 13.04
C VAL A 210 8.48 14.83 11.73
N GLU A 211 8.56 13.85 10.83
CA GLU A 211 9.16 14.00 9.49
C GLU A 211 8.49 15.09 8.64
N ARG A 212 7.17 15.30 8.76
CA ARG A 212 6.47 16.34 7.99
C ARG A 212 6.68 17.74 8.55
N GLU A 213 6.76 17.85 9.86
CA GLU A 213 6.99 19.13 10.54
C GLU A 213 8.44 19.60 10.40
N GLN A 214 9.38 18.65 10.28
CA GLN A 214 10.80 18.90 10.12
C GLN A 214 11.19 18.57 8.68
N GLN A 215 11.36 19.58 7.81
CA GLN A 215 11.66 19.41 6.38
C GLN A 215 13.00 18.70 6.05
N VAL A 216 13.72 18.17 7.04
CA VAL A 216 14.95 17.38 6.91
C VAL A 216 14.97 16.32 8.02
N PHE A 217 15.54 15.15 7.73
CA PHE A 217 15.81 14.09 8.71
C PHE A 217 16.73 14.59 9.82
N ASN A 218 16.13 15.13 10.88
CA ASN A 218 16.83 15.91 11.89
C ASN A 218 17.01 15.09 13.19
N GLU A 219 17.94 15.53 14.04
CA GLU A 219 18.23 15.02 15.39
C GLU A 219 16.96 14.73 16.21
N VAL A 220 15.90 15.52 16.03
CA VAL A 220 14.58 15.32 16.65
C VAL A 220 13.99 13.94 16.36
N LEU A 221 14.00 13.50 15.10
CA LEU A 221 13.44 12.21 14.70
C LEU A 221 14.29 11.05 15.22
N ASN A 222 15.62 11.19 15.17
CA ASN A 222 16.54 10.23 15.76
C ASN A 222 16.32 10.09 17.27
N ASN A 223 16.10 11.20 17.99
CA ASN A 223 15.81 11.21 19.43
C ASN A 223 14.45 10.58 19.74
N PHE A 224 13.43 10.85 18.89
CA PHE A 224 12.12 10.23 19.00
C PHE A 224 12.24 8.70 18.90
N TRP A 225 12.88 8.18 17.84
CA TRP A 225 13.07 6.73 17.69
C TRP A 225 13.97 6.11 18.76
N ALA A 226 15.02 6.81 19.19
CA ALA A 226 15.89 6.33 20.27
C ALA A 226 15.12 6.15 21.59
N THR A 227 14.01 6.86 21.77
CA THR A 227 13.13 6.75 22.94
C THR A 227 12.05 5.69 22.75
N GLU A 228 11.37 5.69 21.59
CA GLU A 228 10.20 4.84 21.38
C GLU A 228 10.53 3.40 20.95
N ILE A 229 11.66 3.16 20.26
CA ILE A 229 12.06 1.81 19.86
C ILE A 229 12.29 0.90 21.08
N PRO A 230 13.05 1.30 22.13
CA PRO A 230 13.22 0.48 23.33
C PRO A 230 11.89 0.12 24.00
N ARG A 231 10.94 1.07 24.08
CA ARG A 231 9.61 0.85 24.64
C ARG A 231 8.83 -0.23 23.86
N LEU A 232 8.93 -0.22 22.53
CA LEU A 232 8.32 -1.26 21.69
C LEU A 232 9.03 -2.61 21.82
N GLU A 233 10.37 -2.62 21.86
CA GLU A 233 11.18 -3.83 22.03
C GLU A 233 10.90 -4.51 23.39
N GLU A 234 10.83 -3.76 24.50
CA GLU A 234 10.45 -4.28 25.83
C GLU A 234 9.06 -4.93 25.81
N ARG A 235 8.10 -4.30 25.13
CA ARG A 235 6.75 -4.86 24.99
C ARG A 235 6.74 -6.12 24.12
N LEU A 236 7.58 -6.20 23.10
CA LEU A 236 7.71 -7.38 22.24
C LEU A 236 8.28 -8.60 22.98
N GLU A 237 9.10 -8.39 24.00
CA GLU A 237 9.62 -9.48 24.85
C GLU A 237 8.52 -10.19 25.63
N THR A 238 7.50 -9.44 26.06
CA THR A 238 6.39 -9.93 26.88
C THR A 238 5.17 -10.33 26.05
N HIS A 239 4.89 -9.58 24.99
CA HIS A 239 3.72 -9.74 24.14
C HIS A 239 4.14 -9.74 22.67
N PRO A 240 4.66 -10.88 22.16
CA PRO A 240 5.18 -10.99 20.81
C PRO A 240 4.13 -10.61 19.76
N SER A 241 4.57 -9.86 18.76
CA SER A 241 3.75 -9.63 17.57
C SER A 241 4.60 -9.51 16.31
N LEU A 242 4.18 -10.21 15.26
CA LEU A 242 4.87 -10.22 13.97
C LEU A 242 4.93 -8.83 13.33
N ARG A 243 3.83 -8.08 13.41
CA ARG A 243 3.70 -6.77 12.76
C ARG A 243 4.43 -5.69 13.56
N ALA A 244 4.34 -5.68 14.88
CA ALA A 244 5.15 -4.77 15.70
C ALA A 244 6.65 -5.05 15.56
N GLN A 245 7.09 -6.32 15.46
CA GLN A 245 8.50 -6.65 15.17
C GLN A 245 8.96 -6.08 13.83
N TYR A 246 8.12 -6.14 12.79
CA TYR A 246 8.38 -5.50 11.50
C TYR A 246 8.61 -3.98 11.67
N TYR A 247 7.73 -3.28 12.42
CA TYR A 247 7.88 -1.85 12.64
C TYR A 247 9.15 -1.53 13.44
N ALA A 248 9.45 -2.30 14.48
CA ALA A 248 10.66 -2.12 15.28
C ALA A 248 11.93 -2.21 14.42
N LEU A 249 12.07 -3.26 13.60
CA LEU A 249 13.20 -3.45 12.70
C LEU A 249 13.30 -2.32 11.66
N PHE A 250 12.16 -1.91 11.09
CA PHE A 250 12.11 -0.83 10.12
C PHE A 250 12.60 0.50 10.71
N MET A 251 12.04 0.89 11.87
CA MET A 251 12.43 2.15 12.54
C MET A 251 13.88 2.11 13.02
N LYS A 252 14.36 0.94 13.46
CA LYS A 252 15.74 0.74 13.89
C LYS A 252 16.74 0.90 12.74
N ALA A 253 16.43 0.36 11.57
CA ALA A 253 17.23 0.59 10.35
C ALA A 253 17.30 2.09 10.03
N ARG A 254 16.17 2.80 10.10
CA ARG A 254 16.09 4.24 9.86
C ARG A 254 16.83 5.09 10.88
N LEU A 255 16.80 4.71 12.16
CA LEU A 255 17.59 5.34 13.20
C LEU A 255 19.10 5.17 12.94
N TYR A 256 19.54 3.99 12.50
CA TYR A 256 20.95 3.77 12.16
C TYR A 256 21.37 4.55 10.91
N GLU A 257 20.53 4.61 9.87
CA GLU A 257 20.76 5.48 8.71
C GLU A 257 20.91 6.95 9.12
N GLY A 258 20.01 7.45 9.99
CA GLY A 258 20.05 8.83 10.49
C GLY A 258 21.24 9.14 11.40
N ARG A 259 21.93 8.12 11.91
CA ARG A 259 23.17 8.24 12.70
C ARG A 259 24.43 7.93 11.88
N GLU A 260 24.29 7.77 10.57
CA GLU A 260 25.36 7.38 9.65
C GLU A 260 26.01 6.03 10.00
N ASP A 261 25.36 5.20 10.83
CA ASP A 261 25.79 3.84 11.16
C ASP A 261 25.27 2.87 10.09
N HIS A 262 25.79 3.04 8.87
CA HIS A 262 25.35 2.29 7.70
C HIS A 262 25.60 0.78 7.82
N VAL A 263 26.55 0.35 8.66
CA VAL A 263 26.82 -1.07 8.92
C VAL A 263 25.66 -1.69 9.68
N ARG A 264 25.24 -1.08 10.80
CA ARG A 264 24.09 -1.58 11.56
C ARG A 264 22.77 -1.42 10.81
N ALA A 265 22.64 -0.38 9.98
CA ALA A 265 21.49 -0.22 9.08
C ALA A 265 21.39 -1.42 8.12
N ARG A 266 22.48 -1.76 7.42
CA ARG A 266 22.55 -2.94 6.53
C ARG A 266 22.14 -4.23 7.25
N GLU A 267 22.74 -4.50 8.41
CA GLU A 267 22.44 -5.70 9.20
C GLU A 267 20.96 -5.76 9.61
N THR A 268 20.39 -4.63 10.03
CA THR A 268 18.99 -4.54 10.46
C THR A 268 18.04 -4.71 9.29
N LEU A 269 18.35 -4.15 8.12
CA LEU A 269 17.58 -4.35 6.88
C LEU A 269 17.62 -5.81 6.42
N GLY A 270 18.77 -6.47 6.51
CA GLY A 270 18.90 -7.91 6.26
C GLY A 270 17.96 -8.72 7.17
N LYS A 271 18.00 -8.45 8.49
CA LYS A 271 17.08 -9.07 9.46
C LYS A 271 15.61 -8.81 9.12
N LEU A 272 15.26 -7.60 8.69
CA LEU A 272 13.89 -7.25 8.28
C LEU A 272 13.44 -8.01 7.02
N ILE A 273 14.31 -8.14 6.02
CA ILE A 273 14.05 -8.91 4.80
C ILE A 273 13.83 -10.38 5.15
N ASP A 274 14.70 -10.96 5.99
CA ASP A 274 14.57 -12.35 6.42
C ASP A 274 13.31 -12.56 7.27
N TRP A 275 12.97 -11.60 8.15
CA TRP A 275 11.73 -11.61 8.91
C TRP A 275 10.49 -11.66 8.01
N LEU A 276 10.45 -10.82 6.97
CA LEU A 276 9.35 -10.81 6.00
C LEU A 276 9.29 -12.08 5.16
N LYS A 277 10.42 -12.68 4.80
CA LYS A 277 10.44 -13.97 4.08
C LYS A 277 9.97 -15.12 4.96
N ALA A 278 10.33 -15.11 6.24
CA ALA A 278 9.93 -16.13 7.21
C ALA A 278 8.45 -16.04 7.61
N HIS A 279 7.81 -14.87 7.45
CA HIS A 279 6.43 -14.64 7.86
C HIS A 279 5.54 -14.15 6.70
N PRO A 280 5.13 -15.05 5.78
CA PRO A 280 4.35 -14.69 4.59
C PRO A 280 3.07 -13.88 4.89
N GLY A 281 2.44 -14.08 6.05
CA GLY A 281 1.19 -13.40 6.40
C GLY A 281 1.30 -11.90 6.61
N ILE A 282 2.48 -11.42 6.97
CA ILE A 282 2.78 -9.98 7.04
C ILE A 282 3.63 -9.51 5.86
N SER A 283 4.01 -10.42 4.97
CA SER A 283 4.83 -10.16 3.81
C SER A 283 3.95 -9.78 2.62
N SER A 284 4.23 -8.63 2.02
CA SER A 284 3.70 -8.28 0.72
C SER A 284 4.84 -7.81 -0.14
N ARG A 285 4.69 -7.87 -1.48
CA ARG A 285 5.73 -7.36 -2.38
C ARG A 285 6.06 -5.90 -2.03
N ASN A 286 5.06 -5.08 -1.69
CA ASN A 286 5.31 -3.71 -1.25
C ASN A 286 6.14 -3.64 0.03
N ARG A 287 5.81 -4.43 1.07
CA ARG A 287 6.57 -4.46 2.33
C ARG A 287 7.97 -5.01 2.18
N LEU A 288 8.19 -5.93 1.23
CA LEU A 288 9.50 -6.50 0.93
C LEU A 288 10.36 -5.59 0.05
N GLY A 289 9.75 -4.85 -0.89
CA GLY A 289 10.46 -3.93 -1.78
C GLY A 289 11.03 -2.72 -1.04
N VAL A 290 10.36 -2.23 0.00
CA VAL A 290 10.83 -1.08 0.79
C VAL A 290 12.18 -1.30 1.47
N PRO A 291 12.42 -2.38 2.24
CA PRO A 291 13.72 -2.63 2.84
C PRO A 291 14.80 -2.93 1.81
N TYR A 292 14.48 -3.56 0.67
CA TYR A 292 15.45 -3.69 -0.43
C TYR A 292 15.84 -2.33 -1.03
N LEU A 293 14.87 -1.42 -1.18
CA LEU A 293 15.12 -0.06 -1.63
C LEU A 293 16.03 0.69 -0.64
N GLN A 294 15.75 0.59 0.66
CA GLN A 294 16.60 1.19 1.70
C GLN A 294 18.01 0.57 1.69
N LEU A 295 18.09 -0.75 1.55
CA LEU A 295 19.37 -1.45 1.46
C LEU A 295 20.18 -0.94 0.26
N ALA A 296 19.56 -0.78 -0.91
CA ALA A 296 20.23 -0.22 -2.08
C ALA A 296 20.84 1.16 -1.77
N THR A 297 20.12 2.03 -1.07
CA THR A 297 20.61 3.35 -0.65
C THR A 297 21.79 3.24 0.32
N VAL A 298 21.69 2.38 1.33
CA VAL A 298 22.77 2.13 2.29
C VAL A 298 24.03 1.63 1.58
N GLU A 299 23.90 0.69 0.65
CA GLU A 299 25.01 0.16 -0.15
C GLU A 299 25.64 1.23 -1.06
N MET A 300 24.83 2.11 -1.65
CA MET A 300 25.33 3.23 -2.47
C MET A 300 26.19 4.18 -1.63
N VAL A 301 25.76 4.53 -0.41
CA VAL A 301 26.54 5.41 0.48
C VAL A 301 27.87 4.77 0.87
N GLN A 302 27.90 3.45 1.02
CA GLN A 302 29.13 2.71 1.29
C GLN A 302 29.98 2.43 0.03
N HIS A 303 29.59 2.97 -1.14
CA HIS A 303 30.25 2.74 -2.43
C HIS A 303 30.29 1.27 -2.88
N ASP A 304 29.47 0.38 -2.31
CA ASP A 304 29.30 -0.98 -2.83
C ASP A 304 28.22 -0.97 -3.92
N PHE A 305 28.59 -0.44 -5.09
CA PHE A 305 27.67 -0.30 -6.22
C PHE A 305 27.15 -1.65 -6.75
N ALA A 306 27.92 -2.73 -6.56
CA ALA A 306 27.49 -4.07 -6.96
C ALA A 306 26.36 -4.58 -6.04
N ALA A 307 26.49 -4.40 -4.72
CA ALA A 307 25.44 -4.73 -3.77
C ALA A 307 24.22 -3.80 -3.93
N ALA A 308 24.45 -2.50 -4.10
CA ALA A 308 23.39 -1.53 -4.37
C ALA A 308 22.55 -1.90 -5.57
N ARG A 309 23.19 -2.28 -6.69
CA ARG A 309 22.51 -2.74 -7.91
C ARG A 309 21.61 -3.94 -7.63
N ARG A 310 22.14 -4.99 -6.97
CA ARG A 310 21.37 -6.21 -6.66
C ARG A 310 20.15 -5.90 -5.77
N ALA A 311 20.33 -5.06 -4.75
CA ALA A 311 19.24 -4.68 -3.86
C ALA A 311 18.19 -3.83 -4.59
N ALA A 312 18.61 -2.91 -5.47
CA ALA A 312 17.69 -2.09 -6.25
C ALA A 312 16.91 -2.92 -7.28
N GLU A 313 17.53 -3.92 -7.92
CA GLU A 313 16.85 -4.89 -8.78
C GLU A 313 15.78 -5.67 -8.00
N GLN A 314 16.14 -6.20 -6.82
CA GLN A 314 15.18 -6.89 -5.95
C GLN A 314 14.02 -5.99 -5.50
N ALA A 315 14.29 -4.72 -5.19
CA ALA A 315 13.26 -3.74 -4.89
C ALA A 315 12.35 -3.49 -6.10
N ARG A 316 12.94 -3.33 -7.28
CA ARG A 316 12.21 -3.09 -8.53
C ARG A 316 11.31 -4.28 -8.89
N ASP A 317 11.80 -5.50 -8.71
CA ASP A 317 11.04 -6.73 -8.91
C ASP A 317 9.87 -6.84 -7.92
N CYS A 318 9.92 -6.15 -6.79
CA CYS A 318 8.79 -6.12 -5.85
C CYS A 318 7.68 -5.15 -6.28
N PHE A 319 7.99 -4.11 -7.05
CA PHE A 319 7.01 -3.06 -7.38
C PHE A 319 6.47 -3.20 -8.81
N PRO A 320 5.15 -3.11 -9.03
CA PRO A 320 4.61 -3.06 -10.39
C PRO A 320 5.09 -1.80 -11.14
N PRO A 321 5.46 -1.88 -12.43
CA PRO A 321 6.01 -0.75 -13.18
C PRO A 321 5.14 0.51 -13.19
N GLN A 322 3.83 0.36 -13.02
CA GLN A 322 2.86 1.44 -13.06
C GLN A 322 2.86 2.31 -11.79
N ARG A 323 3.45 1.81 -10.69
CA ARG A 323 3.44 2.49 -9.38
C ARG A 323 4.67 3.37 -9.19
N SER A 324 4.50 4.46 -8.44
CA SER A 324 5.60 5.37 -8.09
C SER A 324 6.79 4.69 -7.38
N ASN A 325 6.56 3.61 -6.62
CA ASN A 325 7.63 2.88 -5.96
C ASN A 325 8.59 2.17 -6.94
N TYR A 326 8.12 1.77 -8.13
CA TYR A 326 8.99 1.21 -9.16
C TYR A 326 10.00 2.24 -9.66
N LEU A 327 9.55 3.48 -9.88
CA LEU A 327 10.44 4.60 -10.20
C LEU A 327 11.44 4.84 -9.07
N LYS A 328 10.97 4.85 -7.81
CA LYS A 328 11.85 5.01 -6.64
C LYS A 328 12.92 3.92 -6.54
N ALA A 329 12.60 2.68 -6.89
CA ALA A 329 13.57 1.58 -6.94
C ALA A 329 14.50 1.65 -8.16
N SER A 330 14.05 2.24 -9.25
CA SER A 330 14.83 2.33 -10.48
C SER A 330 15.90 3.44 -10.42
N ILE A 331 15.68 4.51 -9.65
CA ILE A 331 16.67 5.58 -9.48
C ILE A 331 18.00 5.07 -8.85
N PRO A 332 18.01 4.40 -7.68
CA PRO A 332 19.26 3.88 -7.11
C PRO A 332 19.89 2.80 -7.99
N LEU A 333 19.08 2.03 -8.74
CA LEU A 333 19.59 1.11 -9.77
C LEU A 333 20.40 1.85 -10.84
N ILE A 334 19.84 2.94 -11.41
CA ILE A 334 20.51 3.74 -12.44
C ILE A 334 21.81 4.32 -11.88
N PHE A 335 21.79 4.89 -10.67
CA PHE A 335 23.00 5.41 -10.04
C PHE A 335 24.06 4.34 -9.83
N ALA A 336 23.69 3.20 -9.24
CA ALA A 336 24.60 2.08 -9.04
C ALA A 336 25.21 1.59 -10.35
N CYS A 337 24.44 1.58 -11.44
CA CYS A 337 24.93 1.21 -12.77
C CYS A 337 25.88 2.26 -13.36
N ILE A 338 25.58 3.56 -13.24
CA ILE A 338 26.46 4.64 -13.71
C ILE A 338 27.81 4.56 -12.98
N TYR A 339 27.79 4.55 -11.64
CA TYR A 339 29.02 4.51 -10.83
C TYR A 339 29.75 3.17 -10.93
N GLY A 340 29.04 2.09 -11.19
CA GLY A 340 29.60 0.76 -11.46
C GLY A 340 30.09 0.56 -12.90
N GLY A 341 29.89 1.53 -13.80
CA GLY A 341 30.31 1.47 -15.20
C GLY A 341 29.40 0.65 -16.14
N ASP A 342 28.27 0.15 -15.65
CA ASP A 342 27.29 -0.61 -16.43
C ASP A 342 26.26 0.32 -17.10
N LEU A 343 26.73 1.11 -18.07
CA LEU A 343 25.93 2.12 -18.74
C LEU A 343 24.79 1.52 -19.60
N ALA A 344 24.93 0.27 -20.04
CA ALA A 344 23.91 -0.43 -20.81
C ALA A 344 22.67 -0.69 -19.95
N THR A 345 22.87 -1.26 -18.75
CA THR A 345 21.77 -1.52 -17.80
C THR A 345 21.12 -0.21 -17.33
N ALA A 346 21.92 0.84 -17.09
CA ALA A 346 21.40 2.17 -16.76
C ALA A 346 20.46 2.70 -17.87
N SER A 347 20.89 2.65 -19.13
CA SER A 347 20.08 3.12 -20.27
C SER A 347 18.81 2.27 -20.46
N GLN A 348 18.88 0.96 -20.20
CA GLN A 348 17.72 0.08 -20.28
C GLN A 348 16.70 0.42 -19.18
N ALA A 349 17.15 0.61 -17.93
CA ALA A 349 16.27 0.97 -16.82
C ALA A 349 15.53 2.30 -17.08
N ILE A 350 16.20 3.30 -17.67
CA ILE A 350 15.58 4.55 -18.08
C ILE A 350 14.50 4.29 -19.14
N THR A 351 14.84 3.55 -20.19
CA THR A 351 13.92 3.20 -21.27
C THR A 351 12.67 2.47 -20.76
N ASP A 352 12.83 1.57 -19.80
CA ASP A 352 11.72 0.83 -19.19
C ASP A 352 10.76 1.77 -18.46
N ILE A 353 11.29 2.69 -17.66
CA ILE A 353 10.49 3.72 -16.96
C ILE A 353 9.76 4.60 -17.98
N GLU A 354 10.42 4.97 -19.08
CA GLU A 354 9.80 5.79 -20.11
C GLU A 354 8.60 5.13 -20.80
N LYS A 355 8.68 3.81 -21.03
CA LYS A 355 7.58 3.02 -21.59
C LYS A 355 6.42 2.86 -20.61
N THR A 356 6.69 2.89 -19.30
CA THR A 356 5.68 2.66 -18.25
C THR A 356 5.23 3.94 -17.56
N LYS A 357 5.55 5.13 -18.11
CA LYS A 357 5.16 6.43 -17.55
C LYS A 357 3.68 6.46 -17.21
N THR A 358 3.37 6.69 -15.94
CA THR A 358 1.98 6.85 -15.45
C THR A 358 1.73 8.27 -14.94
N PRO A 359 0.46 8.72 -14.90
CA PRO A 359 0.10 10.00 -14.29
C PRO A 359 0.48 10.12 -12.80
N GLU A 360 0.77 9.02 -12.11
CA GLU A 360 1.20 9.01 -10.71
C GLU A 360 2.63 9.52 -10.52
N TYR A 361 3.43 9.57 -11.59
CA TYR A 361 4.78 10.12 -11.52
C TYR A 361 4.69 11.64 -11.40
N ALA A 362 5.13 12.16 -10.25
CA ALA A 362 5.24 13.59 -10.04
C ALA A 362 6.12 14.21 -11.14
N ARG A 363 5.75 15.40 -11.63
CA ARG A 363 6.48 16.11 -12.69
C ARG A 363 7.98 16.20 -12.38
N GLY A 364 8.36 16.49 -11.14
CA GLY A 364 9.77 16.55 -10.72
C GLY A 364 10.53 15.23 -10.86
N ALA A 365 9.85 14.08 -10.67
CA ALA A 365 10.48 12.76 -10.82
C ALA A 365 10.79 12.44 -12.30
N LEU A 366 9.94 12.88 -13.22
CA LEU A 366 10.20 12.79 -14.67
C LEU A 366 11.37 13.68 -15.10
N THR A 367 11.51 14.86 -14.49
CA THR A 367 12.65 15.73 -14.79
C THR A 367 13.97 15.11 -14.30
N TRP A 368 13.98 14.47 -13.12
CA TRP A 368 15.14 13.70 -12.66
C TRP A 368 15.54 12.58 -13.61
N LEU A 369 14.56 11.85 -14.16
CA LEU A 369 14.82 10.79 -15.11
C LEU A 369 15.56 11.30 -16.35
N ARG A 370 15.19 12.48 -16.86
CA ARG A 370 15.86 13.12 -18.00
C ARG A 370 17.28 13.55 -17.66
N TYR A 371 17.51 14.05 -16.45
CA TYR A 371 18.87 14.32 -15.98
C TYR A 371 19.72 13.05 -15.96
N LEU A 372 19.19 11.96 -15.40
CA LEU A 372 19.89 10.67 -15.40
C LEU A 372 20.16 10.16 -16.81
N ASP A 373 19.21 10.34 -17.74
CA ASP A 373 19.39 9.99 -19.16
C ASP A 373 20.52 10.78 -19.79
N SER A 374 20.61 12.08 -19.51
CA SER A 374 21.70 12.92 -19.98
C SER A 374 23.06 12.48 -19.43
N CYS A 375 23.13 12.08 -18.16
CA CYS A 375 24.35 11.57 -17.53
C CYS A 375 24.79 10.26 -18.17
N VAL A 376 23.86 9.32 -18.38
CA VAL A 376 24.15 8.04 -19.05
C VAL A 376 24.66 8.29 -20.47
N ALA A 377 23.96 9.12 -21.25
CA ALA A 377 24.34 9.44 -22.62
C ALA A 377 25.71 10.12 -22.69
N PHE A 378 26.00 11.04 -21.76
CA PHE A 378 27.30 11.70 -21.67
C PHE A 378 28.41 10.70 -21.36
N CYS A 379 28.21 9.81 -20.38
CA CYS A 379 29.17 8.75 -20.04
C CYS A 379 29.39 7.76 -21.20
N GLN A 380 28.39 7.57 -22.07
CA GLN A 380 28.49 6.76 -23.29
C GLN A 380 29.17 7.48 -24.47
N GLY A 381 29.43 8.79 -24.36
CA GLY A 381 29.96 9.61 -25.44
C GLY A 381 28.91 10.09 -26.46
N ASP A 382 27.61 9.83 -26.23
CA ASP A 382 26.52 10.34 -27.06
C ASP A 382 26.13 11.76 -26.61
N LEU A 383 26.99 12.73 -26.97
CA LEU A 383 26.83 14.13 -26.57
C LEU A 383 25.55 14.76 -27.12
N ARG A 384 25.03 14.27 -28.26
CA ARG A 384 23.80 14.78 -28.85
C ARG A 384 22.60 14.38 -28.01
N ARG A 385 22.46 13.09 -27.67
CA ARG A 385 21.40 12.62 -26.77
C ARG A 385 21.51 13.28 -25.41
N ALA A 386 22.73 13.45 -24.88
CA ALA A 386 22.95 14.12 -23.61
C ALA A 386 22.42 15.56 -23.63
N TYR A 387 22.69 16.32 -24.70
CA TYR A 387 22.19 17.67 -24.89
C TYR A 387 20.67 17.71 -25.06
N ASP A 388 20.11 16.84 -25.91
CA ASP A 388 18.67 16.78 -26.17
C ASP A 388 17.87 16.44 -24.89
N ALA A 389 18.38 15.54 -24.05
CA ALA A 389 17.77 15.19 -22.77
C ALA A 389 17.80 16.37 -21.75
N LEU A 390 18.82 17.23 -21.83
CA LEU A 390 18.94 18.44 -21.00
C LEU A 390 18.09 19.63 -21.48
N GLY A 391 17.62 19.63 -22.73
CA GLY A 391 16.90 20.78 -23.33
C GLY A 391 15.66 21.27 -22.57
N ASP A 392 15.13 20.48 -21.63
CA ASP A 392 13.94 20.77 -20.80
C ASP A 392 14.22 20.67 -19.28
N VAL A 393 15.49 20.76 -18.84
CA VAL A 393 15.84 20.73 -17.40
C VAL A 393 15.78 22.08 -16.68
N ASN A 394 15.36 23.17 -17.34
CA ASN A 394 15.09 24.45 -16.66
C ASN A 394 14.08 24.29 -15.51
N THR A 395 13.22 23.26 -15.57
CA THR A 395 12.33 22.88 -14.47
C THR A 395 13.07 22.29 -13.26
N LEU A 396 14.21 21.59 -13.43
CA LEU A 396 15.06 21.14 -12.31
C LEU A 396 15.52 22.31 -11.46
N PHE A 397 16.02 23.38 -12.09
CA PHE A 397 16.55 24.55 -11.40
C PHE A 397 15.48 25.41 -10.73
N SER A 398 14.21 25.26 -11.14
CA SER A 398 13.07 25.95 -10.52
C SER A 398 12.60 25.32 -9.19
N HIS A 399 12.94 24.05 -8.94
CA HIS A 399 12.58 23.32 -7.74
C HIS A 399 13.72 23.32 -6.72
N LYS A 400 13.89 24.42 -5.97
CA LYS A 400 14.94 24.56 -4.94
C LYS A 400 14.93 23.45 -3.88
N GLU A 401 13.75 22.92 -3.53
CA GLU A 401 13.61 21.84 -2.53
C GLU A 401 14.20 20.51 -3.00
N ILE A 402 14.30 20.29 -4.31
CA ILE A 402 14.79 19.02 -4.88
C ILE A 402 16.35 18.97 -4.86
N TRP A 403 17.00 20.12 -4.76
CA TRP A 403 18.46 20.26 -4.71
C TRP A 403 19.01 20.50 -3.30
N ASN A 404 18.18 20.47 -2.25
CA ASN A 404 18.69 20.60 -0.89
C ASN A 404 19.41 19.32 -0.47
N THR A 405 20.65 19.25 -0.94
CA THR A 405 21.75 18.37 -0.53
C THR A 405 22.56 19.01 0.61
N ASN A 406 21.90 19.77 1.49
CA ASN A 406 22.52 20.37 2.67
C ASN A 406 22.09 19.65 3.93
#